data_AF-A0A9P4Q000-F1
#
_entry.id   AF-A0A9P4Q000-F1
#
_cell.length_a   1.000
_cell.length_b   1.000
_cell.length_c   1.000
_cell.angle_alpha   90.00
_cell.angle_beta   90.00
_cell.angle_gamma   90.00
#
_symmetry.space_group_name_H-M   'P 1'
#
loop_
_entity.id
_entity.type
_entity.pdbx_description
1 polymer ?
#
loop_
_entity_poly.entity_id
_entity_poly.type
_entity_poly.pdbx_seq_one_letter_code
_entity_poly.pdbx_strand_id
1 'polypeptide(L)'
;MSVPIAGGLHSPRHDVGSSYFDSFGAGHQHNYNQSGTNNQQFNAQTINYTERQPQEPAPPSKRTVPFLRDPNFVERPELAELWDKFAKPDHQRVALTGLGGVGKSQLAIEHCYRTRDASPDTWVLWIHASTAARFDQELRKLADEVEIPGRNEERADISGLVYQWLSDARRSWLIILDNADDAEYLFARP
;
A
#
# COMPACT_ATOMS: atom_id res chain seq x y z
N MET A 1 18.03 24.52 16.89
CA MET A 1 16.77 24.67 17.65
C MET A 1 15.86 23.53 17.24
N SER A 2 15.16 22.89 18.18
CA SER A 2 14.46 21.63 17.95
C SER A 2 12.95 21.83 17.94
N VAL A 3 12.26 21.20 16.98
CA VAL A 3 10.80 20.99 16.98
C VAL A 3 10.54 19.60 16.37
N PRO A 4 9.72 18.73 16.97
CA PRO A 4 9.63 17.31 16.60
C PRO A 4 8.60 17.04 15.49
N ILE A 5 8.76 15.88 14.84
CA ILE A 5 7.69 15.19 14.10
C ILE A 5 7.53 13.82 14.78
N ALA A 6 6.28 13.35 14.91
CA ALA A 6 5.94 12.22 15.76
C ALA A 6 5.67 10.93 14.96
N GLY A 7 6.30 9.84 15.38
CA GLY A 7 6.03 8.48 14.93
C GLY A 7 5.80 7.61 16.15
N GLY A 8 4.54 7.23 16.38
CA GLY A 8 4.12 6.42 17.52
C GLY A 8 3.72 5.02 17.09
N LEU A 9 4.49 4.00 17.48
CA LEU A 9 4.05 2.61 17.42
C LEU A 9 3.21 2.30 18.67
N HIS A 10 1.90 2.06 18.49
CA HIS A 10 1.05 1.53 19.56
C HIS A 10 0.00 0.58 18.99
N SER A 11 -0.03 -0.66 19.49
CA SER A 11 -1.01 -1.68 19.13
C SER A 11 -2.13 -1.78 20.15
N PRO A 12 -3.37 -2.06 19.73
CA PRO A 12 -4.36 -2.71 20.57
C PRO A 12 -4.84 -4.06 19.99
N ARG A 13 -4.94 -5.08 20.85
CA ARG A 13 -5.78 -6.28 20.63
C ARG A 13 -7.19 -6.00 21.14
N HIS A 14 -8.22 -6.56 20.51
CA HIS A 14 -9.17 -7.55 21.10
C HIS A 14 -10.45 -7.72 20.27
N ASP A 15 -11.00 -8.94 20.27
CA ASP A 15 -12.29 -9.33 19.68
C ASP A 15 -13.51 -8.62 20.31
N VAL A 16 -14.61 -8.50 19.56
CA VAL A 16 -15.89 -9.22 19.85
C VAL A 16 -16.70 -9.38 18.53
N GLY A 17 -17.44 -10.48 18.36
CA GLY A 17 -18.37 -10.68 17.23
C GLY A 17 -19.84 -10.37 17.54
N SER A 18 -20.72 -10.47 16.53
CA SER A 18 -22.18 -10.51 16.72
C SER A 18 -22.89 -11.26 15.57
N SER A 19 -23.95 -12.00 15.92
CA SER A 19 -24.80 -12.83 15.05
C SER A 19 -26.13 -12.15 14.68
N TYR A 20 -26.78 -12.56 13.57
CA TYR A 20 -28.19 -12.23 13.27
C TYR A 20 -28.96 -13.34 12.49
N PHE A 21 -30.28 -13.41 12.71
CA PHE A 21 -31.33 -14.24 12.07
C PHE A 21 -32.34 -13.30 11.31
N ASP A 22 -33.34 -13.69 10.50
CA ASP A 22 -33.94 -14.99 10.10
C ASP A 22 -34.58 -14.82 8.68
N SER A 23 -34.59 -15.81 7.76
CA SER A 23 -35.70 -16.75 7.42
C SER A 23 -36.97 -16.18 6.72
N PHE A 24 -37.86 -17.09 6.28
CA PHE A 24 -39.08 -16.94 5.44
C PHE A 24 -38.86 -16.73 3.91
N GLY A 25 -39.64 -17.28 2.97
CA GLY A 25 -40.83 -18.16 2.97
C GLY A 25 -41.20 -18.63 1.52
N ALA A 26 -42.21 -19.50 1.32
CA ALA A 26 -42.38 -20.32 0.08
C ALA A 26 -43.72 -20.19 -0.71
N GLY A 27 -43.76 -20.70 -1.96
CA GLY A 27 -44.96 -20.98 -2.82
C GLY A 27 -44.57 -21.12 -4.32
N HIS A 28 -44.81 -22.21 -5.09
CA HIS A 28 -46.07 -22.82 -5.62
C HIS A 28 -46.89 -21.87 -6.54
N GLN A 29 -47.41 -22.22 -7.74
CA GLN A 29 -47.34 -23.39 -8.66
C GLN A 29 -47.92 -22.97 -10.07
N HIS A 30 -48.27 -23.91 -10.99
CA HIS A 30 -48.98 -23.77 -12.31
C HIS A 30 -48.13 -23.48 -13.59
N ASN A 31 -48.41 -24.00 -14.81
CA ASN A 31 -49.26 -25.11 -15.33
C ASN A 31 -48.92 -25.41 -16.83
N TYR A 32 -49.56 -26.44 -17.43
CA TYR A 32 -49.68 -26.80 -18.86
C TYR A 32 -48.66 -27.72 -19.56
N ASN A 33 -49.15 -28.37 -20.63
CA ASN A 33 -48.67 -29.65 -21.15
C ASN A 33 -48.86 -29.74 -22.69
N GLN A 34 -48.00 -30.52 -23.35
CA GLN A 34 -48.03 -30.96 -24.76
C GLN A 34 -47.83 -29.95 -25.92
N SER A 35 -46.75 -30.17 -26.68
CA SER A 35 -46.76 -30.45 -28.14
C SER A 35 -45.32 -30.78 -28.59
N GLY A 36 -45.12 -31.90 -29.30
CA GLY A 36 -43.78 -32.39 -29.60
C GLY A 36 -43.19 -31.89 -30.92
N THR A 37 -41.85 -31.80 -31.00
CA THR A 37 -41.04 -32.30 -32.14
C THR A 37 -39.54 -32.23 -31.83
N ASN A 38 -38.81 -33.27 -32.22
CA ASN A 38 -37.37 -33.28 -32.51
C ASN A 38 -36.39 -32.79 -31.41
N ASN A 39 -36.28 -33.55 -30.31
CA ASN A 39 -35.10 -33.46 -29.44
C ASN A 39 -33.86 -34.05 -30.12
N GLN A 40 -33.17 -33.23 -30.91
CA GLN A 40 -31.73 -33.38 -31.11
C GLN A 40 -31.06 -33.27 -29.73
N GLN A 41 -30.19 -34.22 -29.41
CA GLN A 41 -29.60 -34.38 -28.08
C GLN A 41 -28.46 -33.37 -27.87
N PHE A 42 -28.81 -32.09 -27.74
CA PHE A 42 -27.87 -31.06 -27.35
C PHE A 42 -27.54 -31.21 -25.86
N ASN A 43 -26.36 -31.77 -25.58
CA ASN A 43 -25.76 -31.71 -24.25
C ASN A 43 -25.41 -30.26 -23.90
N ALA A 44 -26.39 -29.49 -23.44
CA ALA A 44 -26.18 -28.21 -22.81
C ALA A 44 -25.40 -28.44 -21.51
N GLN A 45 -24.07 -28.31 -21.56
CA GLN A 45 -23.28 -28.18 -20.35
C GLN A 45 -23.68 -26.86 -19.69
N THR A 46 -24.46 -26.94 -18.63
CA THR A 46 -24.82 -25.78 -17.81
C THR A 46 -23.55 -25.23 -17.20
N ILE A 47 -23.03 -24.16 -17.82
CA ILE A 47 -22.02 -23.31 -17.21
C ILE A 47 -22.66 -22.72 -15.97
N ASN A 48 -22.31 -23.27 -14.81
CA ASN A 48 -22.73 -22.72 -13.53
C ASN A 48 -22.06 -21.35 -13.38
N TYR A 49 -22.79 -20.29 -13.73
CA TYR A 49 -22.45 -18.94 -13.35
C TYR A 49 -22.62 -18.83 -11.84
N THR A 50 -21.59 -19.20 -11.08
CA THR A 50 -21.49 -18.77 -9.69
C THR A 50 -21.57 -17.26 -9.69
N GLU A 51 -22.66 -16.72 -9.14
CA GLU A 51 -22.81 -15.30 -8.90
C GLU A 51 -21.58 -14.86 -8.10
N ARG A 52 -20.70 -14.08 -8.75
CA ARG A 52 -19.59 -13.47 -8.03
C ARG A 52 -20.22 -12.45 -7.10
N GLN A 53 -20.33 -12.81 -5.82
CA GLN A 53 -20.41 -11.81 -4.76
C GLN A 53 -19.40 -10.72 -5.07
N PRO A 54 -19.76 -9.42 -4.93
CA PRO A 54 -18.80 -8.35 -5.11
C PRO A 54 -17.60 -8.64 -4.21
N GLN A 55 -16.47 -8.98 -4.82
CA GLN A 55 -15.23 -9.09 -4.07
C GLN A 55 -14.96 -7.67 -3.58
N GLU A 56 -15.02 -7.48 -2.27
CA GLU A 56 -14.46 -6.31 -1.61
C GLU A 56 -13.10 -6.05 -2.24
N PRO A 57 -12.82 -4.84 -2.75
CA PRO A 57 -11.63 -4.59 -3.52
C PRO A 57 -10.43 -5.03 -2.69
N ALA A 58 -9.61 -5.92 -3.27
CA ALA A 58 -8.42 -6.43 -2.60
C ALA A 58 -7.66 -5.22 -2.03
N PRO A 59 -7.26 -5.25 -0.73
CA PRO A 59 -6.74 -4.08 -0.05
C PRO A 59 -5.63 -3.47 -0.92
N PRO A 60 -5.69 -2.15 -1.18
CA PRO A 60 -4.84 -1.49 -2.17
C PRO A 60 -3.40 -1.94 -1.94
N SER A 61 -2.76 -2.43 -2.99
CA SER A 61 -1.47 -3.11 -2.88
C SER A 61 -0.47 -2.16 -2.22
N LYS A 62 -0.23 -2.38 -0.91
CA LYS A 62 0.66 -1.57 -0.05
C LYS A 62 2.02 -1.55 -0.74
N ARG A 63 2.36 -0.41 -1.36
CA ARG A 63 2.97 -0.50 -2.70
C ARG A 63 4.35 -1.14 -2.74
N THR A 64 4.64 -1.65 -3.93
CA THR A 64 5.79 -2.49 -4.21
C THR A 64 7.04 -1.64 -4.33
N VAL A 65 8.14 -2.10 -3.73
CA VAL A 65 9.49 -1.70 -4.10
C VAL A 65 9.61 -1.85 -5.63
N PRO A 66 9.97 -0.81 -6.40
CA PRO A 66 10.00 -0.88 -7.87
C PRO A 66 11.12 -1.77 -8.43
N PHE A 67 11.83 -2.47 -7.55
CA PHE A 67 12.92 -3.39 -7.81
C PHE A 67 12.60 -4.75 -7.15
N LEU A 68 12.98 -5.83 -7.84
CA LEU A 68 12.92 -7.17 -7.27
C LEU A 68 13.92 -7.29 -6.11
N ARG A 69 13.58 -8.08 -5.10
CA ARG A 69 14.54 -8.49 -4.06
C ARG A 69 15.63 -9.34 -4.71
N ASP A 70 16.89 -9.06 -4.43
CA ASP A 70 17.98 -9.94 -4.85
C ASP A 70 18.01 -11.18 -3.95
N PRO A 71 17.76 -12.41 -4.47
CA PRO A 71 17.84 -13.63 -3.67
C PRO A 71 19.28 -13.98 -3.24
N ASN A 72 20.30 -13.31 -3.80
CA ASN A 72 21.71 -13.49 -3.46
C ASN A 72 22.27 -12.30 -2.66
N PHE A 73 21.40 -11.45 -2.08
CA PHE A 73 21.83 -10.33 -1.25
C PHE A 73 22.75 -10.82 -0.11
N VAL A 74 23.95 -10.26 -0.01
CA VAL A 74 24.92 -10.59 1.04
C VAL A 74 24.65 -9.73 2.26
N GLU A 75 24.48 -10.36 3.43
CA GLU A 75 24.22 -9.65 4.69
C GLU A 75 25.22 -8.53 4.96
N ARG A 76 24.68 -7.41 5.48
CA ARG A 76 25.41 -6.18 5.72
C ARG A 76 25.12 -5.65 7.13
N PRO A 77 26.14 -5.33 7.95
CA PRO A 77 25.94 -4.77 9.29
C PRO A 77 25.04 -3.53 9.30
N GLU A 78 25.09 -2.73 8.22
CA GLU A 78 24.28 -1.52 8.08
C GLU A 78 22.76 -1.80 8.04
N LEU A 79 22.30 -3.02 7.71
CA LEU A 79 20.89 -3.40 7.84
C LEU A 79 20.43 -3.49 9.29
N ALA A 80 21.28 -4.05 10.17
CA ALA A 80 20.99 -4.13 11.60
C ALA A 80 20.97 -2.72 12.21
N GLU A 81 21.95 -1.89 11.88
CA GLU A 81 21.95 -0.47 12.29
C GLU A 81 20.72 0.30 11.80
N LEU A 82 20.26 0.04 10.57
CA LEU A 82 19.09 0.69 10.01
C LEU A 82 17.81 0.29 10.76
N TRP A 83 17.67 -0.99 11.11
CA TRP A 83 16.60 -1.47 11.98
C TRP A 83 16.65 -0.85 13.38
N ASP A 84 17.82 -0.84 14.03
CA ASP A 84 18.01 -0.27 15.37
C ASP A 84 17.77 1.26 15.41
N LYS A 85 17.94 1.95 14.28
CA LYS A 85 17.58 3.37 14.13
C LYS A 85 16.05 3.52 14.07
N PHE A 86 15.36 2.79 13.18
CA PHE A 86 13.91 2.89 13.06
C PHE A 86 13.11 2.32 14.25
N ALA A 87 13.71 1.45 15.06
CA ALA A 87 13.10 0.97 16.31
C ALA A 87 12.97 2.04 17.41
N LYS A 88 13.62 3.21 17.26
CA LYS A 88 13.66 4.26 18.29
C LYS A 88 12.72 5.42 17.95
N PRO A 89 11.84 5.87 18.87
CA PRO A 89 10.82 6.89 18.58
C PRO A 89 11.36 8.25 18.10
N ASP A 90 12.60 8.58 18.46
CA ASP A 90 13.31 9.82 18.15
C ASP A 90 14.05 9.79 16.79
N HIS A 91 14.20 8.62 16.16
CA HIS A 91 14.99 8.41 14.94
C HIS A 91 14.14 8.00 13.72
N GLN A 92 13.17 8.85 13.33
CA GLN A 92 12.27 8.59 12.21
C GLN A 92 12.87 8.87 10.81
N ARG A 93 14.14 9.29 10.71
CA ARG A 93 14.81 9.62 9.45
C ARG A 93 16.26 9.15 9.46
N VAL A 94 16.67 8.44 8.40
CA VAL A 94 18.04 7.95 8.20
C VAL A 94 18.47 8.26 6.77
N ALA A 95 19.66 8.83 6.61
CA ALA A 95 20.28 9.05 5.31
C ALA A 95 21.31 7.95 5.02
N LEU A 96 21.24 7.33 3.84
CA LEU A 96 22.26 6.40 3.36
C LEU A 96 23.27 7.15 2.48
N THR A 97 24.38 7.55 3.06
CA THR A 97 25.46 8.30 2.38
C THR A 97 26.66 7.41 2.04
N GLY A 98 27.44 7.79 1.03
CA GLY A 98 28.65 7.06 0.62
C GLY A 98 28.91 7.17 -0.87
N LEU A 99 30.07 6.67 -1.33
CA LEU A 99 30.51 6.76 -2.72
C LEU A 99 29.52 6.14 -3.72
N GLY A 100 29.68 6.48 -5.01
CA GLY A 100 28.97 5.81 -6.09
C GLY A 100 29.26 4.30 -6.08
N GLY A 101 28.26 3.48 -6.43
CA GLY A 101 28.42 2.02 -6.58
C GLY A 101 28.45 1.18 -5.28
N VAL A 102 28.52 1.76 -4.07
CA VAL A 102 28.62 0.99 -2.80
C VAL A 102 27.33 0.26 -2.35
N GLY A 103 26.37 0.07 -3.26
CA GLY A 103 25.14 -0.69 -3.01
C GLY A 103 24.11 -0.01 -2.10
N LYS A 104 24.09 1.33 -1.99
CA LYS A 104 23.16 2.07 -1.10
C LYS A 104 21.70 1.76 -1.41
N SER A 105 21.30 1.84 -2.68
CA SER A 105 19.92 1.52 -3.10
C SER A 105 19.59 0.03 -2.92
N GLN A 106 20.57 -0.88 -3.04
CA GLN A 106 20.39 -2.31 -2.73
C GLN A 106 20.13 -2.55 -1.23
N LEU A 107 20.85 -1.84 -0.36
CA LEU A 107 20.60 -1.85 1.09
C LEU A 107 19.19 -1.35 1.42
N ALA A 108 18.74 -0.27 0.76
CA ALA A 108 17.38 0.25 0.91
C ALA A 108 16.32 -0.75 0.41
N ILE A 109 16.53 -1.38 -0.76
CA ILE A 109 15.66 -2.43 -1.32
C ILE A 109 15.49 -3.58 -0.32
N GLU A 110 16.58 -4.13 0.20
CA GLU A 110 16.50 -5.24 1.15
C GLU A 110 15.81 -4.86 2.46
N HIS A 111 16.06 -3.65 2.98
CA HIS A 111 15.36 -3.13 4.16
C HIS A 111 13.85 -2.96 3.91
N CYS A 112 13.44 -2.52 2.72
CA CYS A 112 12.03 -2.46 2.33
C CYS A 112 11.36 -3.84 2.35
N TYR A 113 12.03 -4.86 1.81
CA TYR A 113 11.50 -6.23 1.84
C TYR A 113 11.40 -6.77 3.26
N ARG A 114 12.44 -6.60 4.10
CA ARG A 114 12.37 -6.98 5.53
C ARG A 114 11.26 -6.26 6.29
N THR A 115 10.99 -4.99 5.97
CA THR A 115 9.89 -4.23 6.58
C THR A 115 8.53 -4.82 6.21
N ARG A 116 8.33 -5.22 4.95
CA ARG A 116 7.11 -5.89 4.48
C ARG A 116 6.94 -7.29 5.08
N ASP A 117 8.02 -8.05 5.20
CA ASP A 117 8.01 -9.39 5.80
C ASP A 117 7.68 -9.32 7.30
N ALA A 118 8.26 -8.37 8.04
CA ALA A 118 8.08 -8.20 9.48
C ALA A 118 6.79 -7.45 9.85
N SER A 119 6.24 -6.64 8.95
CA SER A 119 5.03 -5.84 9.19
C SER A 119 4.22 -5.65 7.90
N PRO A 120 3.45 -6.66 7.46
CA PRO A 120 2.66 -6.64 6.22
C PRO A 120 1.59 -5.54 6.13
N ASP A 121 1.29 -4.85 7.24
CA ASP A 121 0.38 -3.71 7.31
C ASP A 121 1.06 -2.34 7.16
N THR A 122 2.39 -2.31 7.11
CA THR A 122 3.16 -1.10 6.82
C THR A 122 3.15 -0.78 5.33
N TRP A 123 2.83 0.47 4.99
CA TRP A 123 2.98 0.99 3.63
C TRP A 123 4.46 1.21 3.32
N VAL A 124 4.97 0.64 2.23
CA VAL A 124 6.33 0.93 1.75
C VAL A 124 6.24 1.74 0.48
N LEU A 125 6.80 2.95 0.51
CA LEU A 125 6.59 3.97 -0.50
C LEU A 125 7.95 4.42 -1.07
N TRP A 126 8.23 4.04 -2.31
CA TRP A 126 9.47 4.44 -3.00
C TRP A 126 9.20 5.67 -3.87
N ILE A 127 9.87 6.77 -3.56
CA ILE A 127 9.75 8.06 -4.24
C ILE A 127 11.10 8.38 -4.88
N HIS A 128 11.10 8.57 -6.20
CA HIS A 128 12.28 9.06 -6.91
C HIS A 128 12.39 10.58 -6.74
N ALA A 129 13.43 11.01 -6.04
CA ALA A 129 13.59 12.34 -5.46
C ALA A 129 14.78 13.10 -6.09
N SER A 130 15.06 12.87 -7.37
CA SER A 130 16.21 13.47 -8.07
C SER A 130 16.11 14.98 -8.34
N THR A 131 14.88 15.53 -8.36
CA THR A 131 14.61 16.97 -8.45
C THR A 131 13.27 17.28 -7.79
N ALA A 132 13.02 18.55 -7.42
CA ALA A 132 11.72 19.01 -6.91
C ALA A 132 10.56 18.64 -7.86
N ALA A 133 10.69 18.92 -9.15
CA ALA A 133 9.67 18.60 -10.15
C ALA A 133 9.42 17.08 -10.28
N ARG A 134 10.45 16.25 -10.04
CA ARG A 134 10.27 14.79 -10.03
C ARG A 134 9.58 14.32 -8.75
N PHE A 135 9.96 14.87 -7.60
CA PHE A 135 9.34 14.61 -6.31
C PHE A 135 7.83 14.94 -6.35
N ASP A 136 7.45 16.13 -6.83
CA ASP A 136 6.05 16.52 -7.02
C ASP A 136 5.27 15.56 -7.95
N GLN A 137 5.92 15.07 -9.01
CA GLN A 137 5.33 14.09 -9.92
C GLN A 137 5.08 12.74 -9.22
N GLU A 138 6.03 12.26 -8.40
CA GLU A 138 5.85 11.01 -7.65
C GLU A 138 4.83 11.18 -6.51
N LEU A 139 4.73 12.34 -5.85
CA LEU A 139 3.67 12.63 -4.87
C LEU A 139 2.28 12.62 -5.51
N ARG A 140 2.12 13.12 -6.74
CA ARG A 140 0.86 13.04 -7.49
C ARG A 140 0.44 11.60 -7.75
N LYS A 141 1.36 10.77 -8.27
CA LYS A 141 1.11 9.33 -8.45
C LYS A 141 0.74 8.64 -7.14
N LEU A 142 1.45 8.94 -6.06
CA LEU A 142 1.14 8.39 -4.74
C LEU A 142 -0.28 8.75 -4.30
N ALA A 143 -0.67 10.02 -4.44
CA ALA A 143 -2.02 10.49 -4.12
C ALA A 143 -3.10 9.81 -4.97
N ASP A 144 -2.83 9.58 -6.25
CA ASP A 144 -3.70 8.83 -7.16
C ASP A 144 -3.87 7.37 -6.75
N GLU A 145 -2.77 6.71 -6.40
CA GLU A 145 -2.70 5.28 -6.10
C GLU A 145 -3.30 4.89 -4.74
N VAL A 146 -3.18 5.76 -3.72
CA VAL A 146 -3.84 5.57 -2.41
C VAL A 146 -5.20 6.29 -2.34
N GLU A 147 -5.67 6.76 -3.50
CA GLU A 147 -6.97 7.37 -3.76
C GLU A 147 -7.35 8.53 -2.82
N ILE A 148 -6.40 9.42 -2.51
CA ILE A 148 -6.63 10.53 -1.56
C ILE A 148 -7.80 11.42 -2.07
N PRO A 149 -8.81 11.73 -1.22
CA PRO A 149 -9.86 12.69 -1.56
C PRO A 149 -9.28 14.06 -1.94
N GLY A 150 -9.91 14.77 -2.88
CA GLY A 150 -9.48 16.09 -3.34
C GLY A 150 -8.30 16.12 -4.33
N ARG A 151 -7.58 15.01 -4.53
CA ARG A 151 -6.41 14.94 -5.43
C ARG A 151 -6.64 15.40 -6.88
N ASN A 152 -7.89 15.26 -7.36
CA ASN A 152 -8.29 15.59 -8.74
C ASN A 152 -8.74 17.06 -8.90
N GLU A 153 -8.71 17.87 -7.85
CA GLU A 153 -9.06 19.29 -7.93
C GLU A 153 -7.98 20.08 -8.69
N GLU A 154 -8.39 21.01 -9.55
CA GLU A 154 -7.49 21.81 -10.42
C GLU A 154 -6.34 22.50 -9.65
N ARG A 155 -6.60 22.83 -8.37
CA ARG A 155 -5.66 23.52 -7.46
C ARG A 155 -5.35 22.71 -6.20
N ALA A 156 -5.44 21.39 -6.28
CA ALA A 156 -5.11 20.51 -5.16
C ALA A 156 -3.67 20.73 -4.66
N ASP A 157 -3.52 21.04 -3.37
CA ASP A 157 -2.23 20.92 -2.67
C ASP A 157 -1.96 19.44 -2.39
N ILE A 158 -1.35 18.77 -3.37
CA ILE A 158 -1.01 17.35 -3.30
C ILE A 158 -0.05 17.06 -2.15
N SER A 159 0.88 17.96 -1.85
CA SER A 159 1.85 17.79 -0.78
C SER A 159 1.17 17.84 0.59
N GLY A 160 0.26 18.80 0.80
CA GLY A 160 -0.61 18.86 1.98
C GLY A 160 -1.54 17.64 2.11
N LEU A 161 -2.14 17.19 1.01
CA LEU A 161 -3.01 15.99 0.97
C LEU A 161 -2.25 14.70 1.34
N VAL A 162 -1.06 14.48 0.76
CA VAL A 162 -0.20 13.34 1.11
C VAL A 162 0.28 13.44 2.56
N TYR A 163 0.69 14.62 3.03
CA TYR A 163 1.08 14.84 4.42
C TYR A 163 -0.06 14.50 5.40
N GLN A 164 -1.29 14.94 5.11
CA GLN A 164 -2.46 14.63 5.92
C GLN A 164 -2.75 13.12 5.93
N TRP A 165 -2.63 12.44 4.78
CA TRP A 165 -2.82 11.00 4.66
C TRP A 165 -1.78 10.20 5.48
N LEU A 166 -0.51 10.64 5.46
CA LEU A 166 0.60 10.08 6.25
C LEU A 166 0.47 10.34 7.76
N SER A 167 -0.22 11.41 8.15
CA SER A 167 -0.37 11.84 9.55
C SER A 167 -1.46 11.09 10.34
N ASP A 168 -2.20 10.18 9.69
CA ASP A 168 -3.21 9.35 10.34
C ASP A 168 -2.55 8.26 11.19
N ALA A 169 -2.70 8.36 12.51
CA ALA A 169 -2.08 7.46 13.49
C ALA A 169 -2.45 5.96 13.32
N ARG A 170 -3.45 5.64 12.48
CA ARG A 170 -3.80 4.26 12.13
C ARG A 170 -2.92 3.67 11.02
N ARG A 171 -2.09 4.47 10.36
CA ARG A 171 -1.19 4.06 9.27
C ARG A 171 0.25 3.97 9.76
N SER A 172 0.88 2.82 9.57
CA SER A 172 2.34 2.69 9.61
C SER A 172 2.90 2.80 8.20
N TRP A 173 3.99 3.53 8.01
CA TRP A 173 4.61 3.73 6.71
C TRP A 173 6.14 3.83 6.78
N LEU A 174 6.80 3.45 5.70
CA LEU A 174 8.22 3.66 5.41
C LEU A 174 8.31 4.35 4.05
N ILE A 175 8.92 5.53 4.01
CA ILE A 175 9.18 6.28 2.77
C ILE A 175 10.68 6.21 2.44
N ILE A 176 10.98 5.94 1.18
CA ILE A 176 12.33 5.92 0.63
C ILE A 176 12.43 7.03 -0.41
N LEU A 177 13.30 8.00 -0.16
CA LEU A 177 13.62 9.07 -1.09
C LEU A 177 14.92 8.71 -1.82
N ASP A 178 14.80 8.13 -3.02
CA ASP A 178 15.95 7.68 -3.80
C ASP A 178 16.48 8.77 -4.71
N ASN A 179 17.80 8.81 -4.89
CA ASN A 179 18.53 9.86 -5.62
C ASN A 179 18.31 11.31 -5.09
N ALA A 180 18.03 11.48 -3.78
CA ALA A 180 17.85 12.79 -3.15
C ALA A 180 19.17 13.56 -2.90
N ASP A 181 19.97 13.76 -3.96
CA ASP A 181 21.30 14.39 -3.88
C ASP A 181 21.23 15.90 -3.60
N ASP A 182 20.25 16.60 -4.19
CA ASP A 182 19.91 17.99 -3.90
C ASP A 182 18.64 18.03 -3.03
N ALA A 183 18.80 17.84 -1.73
CA ALA A 183 17.68 17.73 -0.79
C ALA A 183 17.09 19.07 -0.34
N GLU A 184 17.58 20.23 -0.82
CA GLU A 184 17.15 21.55 -0.29
C GLU A 184 15.64 21.80 -0.46
N TYR A 185 15.06 21.33 -1.56
CA TYR A 185 13.63 21.45 -1.83
C TYR A 185 12.73 20.68 -0.85
N LEU A 186 13.26 19.66 -0.14
CA LEU A 186 12.54 18.94 0.91
C LEU A 186 12.41 19.76 2.22
N PHE A 187 13.19 20.83 2.34
CA PHE A 187 13.21 21.73 3.50
C PHE A 187 12.62 23.11 3.20
N ALA A 188 12.33 23.40 1.93
CA ALA A 188 11.52 24.55 1.55
C ALA A 188 10.14 24.43 2.22
N ARG A 189 9.79 25.41 3.06
CA ARG A 189 8.45 25.47 3.66
C ARG A 189 7.42 25.83 2.58
N PRO A 190 6.21 25.26 2.62
CA PRO A 190 5.05 25.85 1.97
C PRO A 190 4.70 27.21 2.58
#